data_AF-A0A3B9GAT8-F1
#
_entry.id   AF-A0A3B9GAT8-F1
#
_cell.length_a   1.000
_cell.length_b   1.000
_cell.length_c   1.000
_cell.angle_alpha   90.00
_cell.angle_beta   90.00
_cell.angle_gamma   90.00
#
_symmetry.space_group_name_H-M   'P 1'
#
loop_
_entity.id
_entity.type
_entity.pdbx_description
1 polymer ?
#
loop_
_entity_poly.entity_id
_entity_poly.type
_entity_poly.pdbx_seq_one_letter_code
_entity_poly.pdbx_strand_id
1 'polypeptide(L)' 'MQANFYASPIIADGKLIALSREGQLITADVSDGYEELSRCSLSPGPESEWSDATPAIANGKIYLRLGSRIDCHGGK' A
#
# COMPACT_ATOMS: atom_id res chain seq x y z
N MET A 1 20.38 -3.48 2.40
CA MET A 1 18.91 -3.57 2.31
C MET A 1 18.39 -2.19 1.94
N GLN A 2 17.80 -2.05 0.77
CA GLN A 2 17.22 -0.79 0.32
C GLN A 2 15.72 -0.95 0.34
N ALA A 3 15.01 -0.09 1.07
CA ALA A 3 13.56 -0.08 1.08
C ALA A 3 13.10 0.41 -0.31
N ASN A 4 12.48 -0.46 -1.10
CA ASN A 4 12.09 -0.17 -2.49
C ASN A 4 10.70 0.49 -2.54
N PHE A 5 10.59 1.73 -2.05
CA PHE A 5 9.33 2.48 -1.99
C PHE A 5 9.43 3.75 -2.84
N TYR A 6 8.72 3.75 -3.97
CA TYR A 6 8.57 4.92 -4.85
C TYR A 6 7.20 5.59 -4.66
N ALA A 7 6.18 4.79 -4.34
CA ALA A 7 4.92 5.28 -3.83
C ALA A 7 5.15 6.00 -2.50
N SER A 8 4.55 7.18 -2.31
CA SER A 8 4.55 7.82 -1.00
C SER A 8 3.72 6.98 -0.02
N PRO A 9 4.19 6.76 1.23
CA PRO A 9 3.31 6.22 2.25
C PRO A 9 2.22 7.22 2.60
N ILE A 10 1.07 6.73 3.06
CA ILE A 10 0.01 7.56 3.64
C ILE A 10 -0.24 7.15 5.08
N ILE A 11 -0.74 8.08 5.89
CA ILE A 11 -1.23 7.81 7.24
C ILE A 11 -2.71 8.19 7.29
N ALA A 12 -3.54 7.27 7.76
CA ALA A 12 -4.95 7.51 8.03
C ALA A 12 -5.36 6.75 9.29
N ASP A 13 -6.11 7.41 10.17
CA ASP A 13 -6.59 6.82 11.43
C ASP A 13 -5.47 6.17 12.28
N GLY A 14 -4.32 6.85 12.38
CA GLY A 14 -3.15 6.35 13.11
C GLY A 14 -2.43 5.17 12.46
N LYS A 15 -2.85 4.74 11.26
CA LYS A 15 -2.25 3.61 10.53
C LYS A 15 -1.46 4.10 9.33
N LEU A 16 -0.20 3.69 9.28
CA LEU A 16 0.65 3.79 8.10
C LEU A 16 0.18 2.77 7.06
N ILE A 17 0.11 3.20 5.81
CA ILE A 17 -0.10 2.34 4.64
C ILE A 17 1.02 2.65 3.65
N ALA A 18 1.83 1.64 3.33
CA ALA A 18 2.98 1.77 2.42
C ALA A 18 2.93 0.66 1.37
N LEU A 19 3.20 1.03 0.10
CA LEU A 19 3.27 0.10 -1.02
C LEU A 19 4.70 0.05 -1.55
N SER A 20 5.33 -1.12 -1.48
CA SER A 20 6.63 -1.32 -2.12
C SER A 20 6.45 -1.46 -3.63
N ARG A 21 7.55 -1.21 -4.36
CA ARG A 21 7.60 -1.33 -5.81
C ARG A 21 7.28 -2.75 -6.30
N GLU A 22 7.59 -3.78 -5.52
CA GLU A 22 7.24 -5.18 -5.82
C GLU A 22 5.78 -5.54 -5.48
N GLY A 23 4.97 -4.56 -5.06
CA GLY A 23 3.58 -4.77 -4.71
C GLY A 23 3.37 -5.36 -3.32
N GLN A 24 4.31 -5.17 -2.38
CA GLN A 24 4.07 -5.47 -0.97
C GLN A 24 3.29 -4.31 -0.34
N LEU A 25 2.05 -4.56 0.06
CA LEU A 25 1.28 -3.62 0.88
C LEU A 25 1.57 -3.91 2.35
N ILE A 26 2.04 -2.89 3.06
CA ILE A 26 2.33 -2.93 4.49
C ILE A 26 1.37 -1.99 5.19
N THR A 27 0.78 -2.45 6.29
CA THR A 27 0.08 -1.60 7.24
C THR A 27 0.76 -1.68 8.60
N ALA A 28 0.86 -0.55 9.29
CA ALA A 28 1.45 -0.48 10.61
C ALA A 28 0.69 0.50 11.50
N ASP A 29 0.60 0.21 12.79
CA ASP A 29 0.26 1.22 13.78
C ASP A 29 1.48 2.12 13.97
N VAL A 30 1.23 3.43 14.02
CA VAL A 30 2.27 4.44 14.21
C VAL A 30 1.91 5.43 15.33
N SER A 31 0.94 5.09 16.17
CA SER A 31 0.48 5.94 17.28
C SER A 31 1.49 6.02 18.43
N ASP A 32 2.23 4.93 18.69
CA ASP A 32 3.27 4.84 19.74
C ASP A 32 4.51 4.09 19.20
N GLY A 33 5.07 4.62 18.12
CA GLY A 33 6.15 3.96 17.38
C GLY A 33 5.64 2.97 16.33
N TYR A 34 6.57 2.39 15.57
CA TYR A 34 6.23 1.48 14.47
C TYR A 34 5.89 0.09 14.97
N GLU A 35 4.66 -0.35 14.72
CA GLU A 35 4.22 -1.73 14.89
C GLU A 35 3.59 -2.24 13.58
N GLU A 36 4.27 -3.14 12.87
CA GLU A 36 3.72 -3.73 11.64
C GLU A 36 2.49 -4.58 11.96
N LEU A 37 1.33 -4.21 11.42
CA LEU A 37 0.06 -4.91 11.63
C LEU A 37 -0.16 -5.98 10.56
N SER A 38 0.22 -5.70 9.31
CA SER A 38 0.06 -6.64 8.21
C SER A 38 1.04 -6.38 7.08
N ARG A 39 1.41 -7.45 6.38
CA ARG A 39 2.09 -7.39 5.09
C ARG A 39 1.47 -8.38 4.12
N CYS A 40 1.07 -7.92 2.95
CA CYS A 40 0.52 -8.79 1.91
C CYS A 40 1.08 -8.46 0.53
N SER A 41 1.19 -9.49 -0.31
CA SER A 41 1.63 -9.37 -1.69
C SER A 41 0.41 -9.21 -2.60
N LEU A 42 0.35 -8.13 -3.36
CA LEU A 42 -0.79 -7.84 -4.24
C LEU A 42 -0.54 -8.19 -5.71
N SER A 43 0.66 -8.64 -6.09
CA SER A 43 1.09 -9.01 -7.45
C SER A 43 0.68 -7.98 -8.52
N PRO A 44 1.61 -7.15 -9.05
CA PRO A 44 1.26 -6.11 -10.02
C PRO A 44 0.70 -6.64 -11.35
N GLY A 45 0.87 -7.93 -11.62
CA GLY A 45 0.36 -8.63 -12.81
C GLY A 45 1.43 -8.82 -13.89
N PRO A 46 1.10 -9.45 -15.03
CA PRO A 46 2.07 -9.76 -16.08
C PRO A 46 2.51 -8.54 -16.89
N GLU A 47 1.73 -7.45 -16.88
CA GLU A 47 1.99 -6.26 -17.71
C GLU A 47 2.89 -5.22 -17.04
N SER A 48 3.13 -5.33 -15.74
CA SER A 48 3.98 -4.42 -14.98
C SER A 48 4.69 -5.19 -13.88
N GLU A 49 5.97 -4.93 -13.69
CA GLU A 49 6.75 -5.48 -12.59
C GLU A 49 6.78 -4.54 -11.37
N TRP A 50 6.18 -3.35 -11.49
CA TRP A 50 6.35 -2.25 -10.55
C TRP A 50 5.02 -1.67 -10.05
N SER A 51 5.02 -1.21 -8.80
CA SER A 51 3.92 -0.54 -8.10
C SER A 51 4.41 0.77 -7.47
N ASP A 52 4.49 1.82 -8.29
CA ASP A 52 5.06 3.11 -7.89
C ASP A 52 3.99 4.18 -7.59
N ALA A 53 2.72 3.76 -7.48
CA ALA A 53 1.61 4.67 -7.25
C ALA A 53 1.29 4.81 -5.76
N THR A 54 1.25 6.05 -5.26
CA THR A 54 0.80 6.38 -3.91
C THR A 54 -0.62 5.85 -3.65
N PRO A 55 -0.85 5.10 -2.55
CA PRO A 55 -2.20 4.70 -2.14
C PRO A 55 -3.12 5.92 -1.96
N ALA A 56 -4.41 5.75 -2.28
CA ALA A 56 -5.42 6.80 -2.07
C ALA A 56 -6.56 6.28 -1.19
N ILE A 57 -7.15 7.15 -0.38
CA ILE A 57 -8.33 6.84 0.44
C ILE A 57 -9.50 7.69 0.00
N ALA A 58 -10.64 7.04 -0.24
CA ALA A 58 -11.91 7.69 -0.49
C ALA A 58 -13.07 6.77 -0.06
N ASN A 59 -14.15 7.35 0.49
CA ASN A 59 -15.36 6.62 0.87
C ASN A 59 -15.09 5.40 1.79
N GLY A 60 -14.15 5.54 2.74
CA GLY A 60 -13.79 4.45 3.65
C GLY A 60 -13.05 3.28 3.00
N LYS A 61 -12.50 3.46 1.78
CA LYS A 61 -11.78 2.44 1.02
C LYS A 61 -10.40 2.92 0.60
N ILE A 62 -9.48 1.98 0.48
CA ILE A 62 -8.12 2.16 -0.03
C ILE A 62 -8.11 1.75 -1.50
N TYR A 63 -7.57 2.61 -2.35
CA TYR A 63 -7.36 2.38 -3.78
C TYR A 63 -5.87 2.27 -4.06
N LEU A 64 -5.49 1.20 -4.75
CA LEU A 64 -4.10 0.88 -5.07
C LEU A 64 -3.99 0.65 -6.57
N ARG A 65 -3.18 1.46 -7.25
CA ARG A 65 -2.88 1.22 -8.66
C ARG A 65 -1.69 0.27 -8.77
N LEU A 66 -1.91 -0.86 -9.43
CA LEU A 66 -0.96 -1.94 -9.61
C LEU A 66 -0.82 -2.19 -11.11
N GLY A 67 0.27 -1.70 -11.71
CA GLY A 67 0.41 -1.69 -13.17
C GLY A 67 -0.74 -0.95 -13.87
N SER A 68 -1.46 -1.66 -14.74
CA SER A 68 -2.60 -1.17 -15.54
C SER A 68 -3.97 -1.29 -14.84
N ARG A 69 -4.03 -1.85 -13.63
CA ARG A 69 -5.29 -2.01 -12.87
C ARG A 69 -5.33 -1.18 -11.58
N ILE A 70 -6.54 -0.99 -11.04
CA ILE A 70 -6.77 -0.40 -9.73
C ILE A 70 -7.53 -1.40 -8.86
N ASP A 71 -6.93 -1.78 -7.74
CA ASP A 71 -7.55 -2.60 -6.72
C ASP A 71 -8.20 -1.69 -5.67
N CYS A 72 -9.33 -2.13 -5.12
CA CYS A 72 -10.09 -1.40 -4.10
C CYS A 72 -10.31 -2.30 -2.88
N HIS A 73 -9.87 -1.85 -1.71
CA HIS A 73 -9.93 -2.61 -0.45
C HIS A 73 -10.68 -1.82 0.62
N GLY A 74 -11.57 -2.49 1.35
CA GLY A 74 -12.36 -1.90 2.44
C GLY A 74 -13.56 -2.75 2.81
N GLY A 75 -14.19 -2.47 3.96
CA GLY A 75 -15.41 -3.15 4.40
C GLY A 75 -16.59 -2.93 3.45
N LYS A 76 -17.62 -3.77 3.58
CA LYS A 76 -18.92 -3.55 2.91
C LYS A 76 -19.63 -2.34 3.49
#